data_AF-A0A3S3QVW3-F1
#
_entry.id   AF-A0A3S3QVW3-F1
#
_cell.length_a   1.000
_cell.length_b   1.000
_cell.length_c   1.000
_cell.angle_alpha   90.00
_cell.angle_beta   90.00
_cell.angle_gamma   90.00
#
_symmetry.space_group_name_H-M   'P 1'
#
loop_
_entity.id
_entity.type
_entity.pdbx_description
1 polymer ?
#
loop_
_entity_poly.entity_id
_entity_poly.type
_entity_poly.pdbx_seq_one_letter_code
_entity_poly.pdbx_strand_id
1 'polypeptide(L)'
;MTARAIIIGAPRSGSGKTSVTIGLLRALARRGLKVRGAKSGPDYIDPGFHTAATGLSGVNLDSWAMSPALLNALAAQAADDAE
;
A
#
# COMPACT_ATOMS: atom_id res chain seq x y z
N MET A 1 13.36 -1.95 12.40
CA MET A 1 13.81 -1.27 11.16
C MET A 1 12.74 -0.28 10.75
N THR A 2 13.12 0.89 10.23
CA THR A 2 12.18 1.81 9.56
C THR A 2 12.02 1.36 8.10
N ALA A 3 10.83 0.94 7.72
CA ALA A 3 10.52 0.58 6.32
C ALA A 3 10.68 1.80 5.40
N ARG A 4 11.24 1.61 4.20
CA ARG A 4 11.24 2.65 3.15
C ARG A 4 9.83 2.70 2.56
N ALA A 5 9.14 3.82 2.74
CA ALA A 5 7.76 3.96 2.30
C ALA A 5 7.47 5.35 1.75
N ILE A 6 6.51 5.44 0.84
CA ILE A 6 5.95 6.69 0.31
C ILE A 6 4.48 6.73 0.69
N ILE A 7 4.04 7.81 1.34
CA ILE A 7 2.64 8.03 1.70
C ILE A 7 2.00 8.99 0.70
N ILE A 8 0.93 8.55 0.04
CA ILE A 8 0.14 9.38 -0.88
C ILE A 8 -1.11 9.90 -0.16
N GLY A 9 -1.06 11.17 0.24
CA GLY A 9 -2.18 11.89 0.86
C GLY A 9 -2.88 12.86 -0.11
N ALA A 10 -4.07 13.33 0.26
CA ALA A 10 -4.77 14.41 -0.44
C ALA A 10 -5.81 15.08 0.47
N PRO A 11 -6.16 16.37 0.26
CA PRO A 11 -7.00 17.16 1.16
C PRO A 11 -8.43 16.65 1.32
N ARG A 12 -8.96 15.89 0.34
CA ARG A 12 -10.34 15.39 0.35
C ARG A 12 -10.49 14.05 -0.37
N SER A 13 -11.66 13.43 -0.19
CA SER A 13 -12.08 12.30 -1.01
C SER A 13 -12.31 12.72 -2.47
N GLY A 14 -12.09 11.78 -3.40
CA GLY A 14 -12.24 12.03 -4.84
C GLY A 14 -11.08 12.80 -5.51
N SER A 15 -10.04 13.20 -4.79
CA SER A 15 -8.87 13.91 -5.38
C SER A 15 -7.93 13.02 -6.22
N GLY A 16 -8.30 11.79 -6.55
CA GLY A 16 -7.51 10.91 -7.42
C GLY A 16 -6.34 10.14 -6.75
N LYS A 17 -6.27 10.10 -5.41
CA LYS A 17 -5.21 9.37 -4.67
C LYS A 17 -5.05 7.92 -5.14
N THR A 18 -6.16 7.20 -5.29
CA THR A 18 -6.16 5.80 -5.71
C THR A 18 -5.57 5.67 -7.13
N SER A 19 -5.99 6.51 -8.06
CA SER A 19 -5.46 6.52 -9.43
C SER A 19 -3.96 6.80 -9.47
N VAL A 20 -3.49 7.80 -8.71
CA VAL A 20 -2.06 8.12 -8.60
C VAL A 20 -1.28 6.96 -7.98
N THR A 21 -1.82 6.35 -6.91
CA THR A 21 -1.19 5.23 -6.20
C THR A 21 -1.03 4.02 -7.11
N ILE A 22 -2.11 3.59 -7.77
CA ILE A 22 -2.09 2.46 -8.72
C ILE A 22 -1.15 2.75 -9.89
N GLY A 23 -1.17 3.98 -10.43
CA GLY A 23 -0.27 4.39 -11.51
C GLY A 23 1.21 4.30 -11.12
N LEU A 24 1.56 4.78 -9.93
CA LEU A 24 2.92 4.69 -9.39
C LEU A 24 3.35 3.24 -9.16
N LEU A 25 2.51 2.45 -8.49
CA LEU A 25 2.74 1.02 -8.24
C LEU A 25 3.00 0.27 -9.55
N ARG A 26 2.15 0.49 -10.56
CA ARG A 26 2.29 -0.15 -11.86
C ARG A 26 3.56 0.30 -12.58
N ALA A 27 3.90 1.57 -12.51
CA ALA A 27 5.11 2.11 -13.14
C ALA A 27 6.39 1.53 -12.52
N LEU A 28 6.46 1.42 -11.20
CA LEU A 28 7.59 0.83 -10.48
C LEU A 28 7.70 -0.68 -10.76
N ALA A 29 6.58 -1.42 -10.69
CA ALA A 29 6.56 -2.84 -11.02
C ALA A 29 7.02 -3.11 -12.48
N ARG A 30 6.62 -2.26 -13.44
CA ARG A 30 7.09 -2.34 -14.84
C ARG A 30 8.58 -2.06 -15.01
N ARG A 31 9.22 -1.40 -14.05
CA ARG A 31 10.67 -1.19 -14.01
C ARG A 31 11.42 -2.35 -13.34
N GLY A 32 10.70 -3.42 -12.96
CA GLY A 32 11.27 -4.58 -12.29
C GLY A 32 11.43 -4.42 -10.78
N LEU A 33 10.98 -3.31 -10.20
CA LEU A 33 11.07 -3.08 -8.76
C LEU A 33 10.03 -3.88 -8.00
N LYS A 34 10.43 -4.52 -6.91
CA LYS A 34 9.52 -5.16 -5.96
C LYS A 34 8.86 -4.09 -5.10
N VAL A 35 7.66 -3.67 -5.47
CA VAL A 35 6.86 -2.70 -4.72
C VAL A 35 5.52 -3.31 -4.30
N ARG A 36 5.08 -3.03 -3.07
CA ARG A 36 3.76 -3.42 -2.55
C ARG A 36 2.92 -2.19 -2.24
N GLY A 37 1.61 -2.30 -2.44
CA GLY A 37 0.66 -1.27 -2.04
C GLY A 37 0.06 -1.56 -0.67
N ALA A 38 0.03 -0.54 0.21
CA ALA A 38 -0.68 -0.57 1.47
C ALA A 38 -1.81 0.46 1.44
N LYS A 39 -3.01 0.06 1.82
CA LYS A 39 -4.14 0.97 2.03
C LYS A 39 -4.19 1.34 3.51
N SER A 40 -4.41 2.61 3.80
CA SER A 40 -4.78 3.06 5.15
C SER A 40 -6.30 3.21 5.26
N GLY A 41 -6.88 2.67 6.32
CA GLY A 41 -8.30 2.76 6.66
C GLY A 41 -9.11 1.50 6.30
N PRO A 42 -10.44 1.50 6.48
CA PRO A 42 -11.28 0.29 6.43
C PRO A 42 -11.64 -0.17 5.00
N ASP A 43 -10.83 0.13 3.99
CA ASP A 43 -11.16 -0.13 2.59
C ASP A 43 -10.44 -1.38 2.08
N TYR A 44 -11.23 -2.41 1.80
CA TYR A 44 -10.74 -3.73 1.40
C TYR A 44 -10.66 -3.90 -0.12
N ILE A 45 -11.09 -2.90 -0.92
CA ILE A 45 -11.06 -2.98 -2.39
C ILE A 45 -9.67 -2.60 -2.91
N ASP A 46 -9.06 -1.55 -2.33
CA ASP A 46 -7.76 -1.03 -2.76
C ASP A 46 -6.63 -2.09 -2.76
N PRO A 47 -6.52 -3.00 -1.76
CA PRO A 47 -5.54 -4.10 -1.83
C PRO A 47 -5.67 -4.98 -3.09
N GLY A 48 -6.88 -5.18 -3.60
CA GLY A 48 -7.11 -5.88 -4.86
C GLY A 48 -6.52 -5.13 -6.05
N PHE A 49 -6.73 -3.82 -6.14
CA PHE A 49 -6.13 -2.99 -7.19
C PHE A 49 -4.61 -2.91 -7.08
N HIS A 50 -4.06 -2.82 -5.87
CA HIS A 50 -2.62 -2.85 -5.62
C HIS A 50 -2.01 -4.17 -6.11
N THR A 51 -2.70 -5.29 -5.83
CA THR A 51 -2.27 -6.63 -6.28
C THR A 51 -2.30 -6.72 -7.79
N ALA A 52 -3.35 -6.23 -8.46
CA ALA A 52 -3.42 -6.19 -9.91
C ALA A 52 -2.30 -5.33 -10.55
N ALA A 53 -1.90 -4.24 -9.88
CA ALA A 53 -0.85 -3.34 -10.38
C ALA A 53 0.56 -3.95 -10.25
N THR A 54 0.84 -4.60 -9.13
CA THR A 54 2.19 -5.04 -8.72
C THR A 54 2.45 -6.53 -8.92
N GLY A 55 1.41 -7.36 -8.98
CA GLY A 55 1.51 -8.81 -8.89
C GLY A 55 1.82 -9.34 -7.48
N LEU A 56 1.95 -8.46 -6.49
CA LEU A 56 2.24 -8.79 -5.09
C LEU A 56 1.02 -8.46 -4.23
N SER A 57 0.72 -9.30 -3.23
CA SER A 57 -0.41 -9.06 -2.33
C SER A 57 -0.30 -7.68 -1.67
N GLY A 58 -1.32 -6.86 -1.87
CA GLY A 58 -1.52 -5.62 -1.13
C GLY A 58 -2.03 -5.88 0.29
N VAL A 59 -1.86 -4.91 1.18
CA VAL A 59 -2.28 -5.00 2.59
C VAL A 59 -3.20 -3.84 2.95
N ASN A 60 -4.10 -4.07 3.89
CA ASN A 60 -4.88 -3.02 4.53
C ASN A 60 -4.34 -2.74 5.94
N LEU A 61 -4.17 -1.47 6.28
CA LEU A 61 -3.66 -0.97 7.56
C LEU A 61 -4.73 -0.09 8.19
N ASP A 62 -5.59 -0.71 8.99
CA ASP A 62 -6.73 -0.05 9.62
C ASP A 62 -6.52 0.13 11.12
N SER A 63 -6.16 1.34 11.54
CA SER A 63 -5.93 1.65 12.95
C SER A 63 -7.17 1.72 13.82
N TRP A 64 -8.37 1.66 13.24
CA TRP A 64 -9.61 1.55 13.99
C TRP A 64 -9.92 0.10 14.35
N ALA A 65 -9.63 -0.83 13.44
CA ALA A 65 -9.96 -2.25 13.61
C ALA A 65 -8.78 -3.12 14.06
N MET A 66 -7.54 -2.66 13.93
CA MET A 66 -6.33 -3.43 14.21
C MET A 66 -5.58 -2.91 15.42
N SER A 67 -5.02 -3.82 16.21
CA SER A 67 -4.11 -3.45 17.28
C SER A 67 -2.82 -2.84 16.71
N PRO A 68 -2.12 -1.96 17.45
CA PRO A 68 -0.83 -1.43 17.02
C PRO A 68 0.19 -2.52 16.68
N ALA A 69 0.19 -3.63 17.42
CA ALA A 69 1.07 -4.77 17.17
C ALA A 69 0.80 -5.41 15.79
N LEU A 70 -0.48 -5.61 15.43
CA LEU A 70 -0.86 -6.16 14.13
C LEU A 70 -0.51 -5.19 12.99
N LEU A 71 -0.77 -3.89 13.15
CA LEU A 71 -0.40 -2.89 12.16
C LEU A 71 1.11 -2.90 11.87
N ASN A 72 1.92 -2.93 12.94
CA ASN A 72 3.37 -2.95 12.81
C ASN A 72 3.86 -4.23 12.14
N ALA A 73 3.28 -5.39 12.47
CA ALA A 73 3.62 -6.65 11.82
C ALA A 73 3.26 -6.65 10.33
N LEU A 74 2.07 -6.19 9.96
CA LEU A 74 1.63 -6.11 8.56
C LEU A 74 2.47 -5.11 7.75
N ALA A 75 2.79 -3.95 8.34
CA ALA A 75 3.65 -2.96 7.70
C ALA A 75 5.08 -3.48 7.51
N ALA A 76 5.63 -4.20 8.49
CA ALA A 76 6.95 -4.83 8.37
C ALA A 76 6.94 -5.92 7.28
N GLN A 77 5.96 -6.82 7.29
CA GLN A 77 5.83 -7.87 6.29
C GLN A 77 5.64 -7.31 4.87
N ALA A 78 4.95 -6.18 4.72
CA ALA A 78 4.80 -5.51 3.43
C ALA A 78 6.09 -4.83 2.95
N ALA A 79 6.99 -4.48 3.87
CA ALA A 79 8.30 -3.92 3.56
C ALA A 79 9.36 -5.00 3.31
N ASP A 80 9.15 -6.22 3.81
CA ASP A 80 10.05 -7.35 3.55
C ASP A 80 10.14 -7.63 2.04
N ASP A 81 11.37 -7.74 1.55
CA ASP A 81 11.72 -7.93 0.14
C ASP A 81 11.22 -6.84 -0.83
N ALA A 82 10.81 -5.67 -0.33
CA ALA A 82 10.51 -4.49 -1.14
C ALA A 82 11.78 -3.66 -1.40
N GLU A 83 11.84 -3.02 -2.58
CA GLU A 83 12.98 -2.20 -3.04
C GLU A 83 12.74 -0.69 -2.92
#